data_AF-A0A952UMR3-F1
#
_entry.id   AF-A0A952UMR3-F1
#
_cell.length_a   1.000
_cell.length_b   1.000
_cell.length_c   1.000
_cell.angle_alpha   90.00
_cell.angle_beta   90.00
_cell.angle_gamma   90.00
#
_symmetry.space_group_name_H-M   'P 1'
#
loop_
_entity.id
_entity.type
_entity.pdbx_description
1 polymer ?
#
loop_
_entity_poly.entity_id
_entity_poly.type
_entity_poly.pdbx_seq_one_letter_code
_entity_poly.pdbx_strand_id
1 'polypeptide(L)'
;MIILFALLYVIVTTSEVGAWGEEGHRGIAEAVQGHLTASTAKSIAKIVGTGKDLPPGTLARLSVWPDQIRALTKNPHATIPGFSPAEMEEAKQFVATHPDNTNWHFVDLPPGVAHYPDLAHPDPADPALPFTNTTDVVHMIHQSVDILEGRTDSATFTKLQALRWLLHLSEDIHQPLHVASGYYSTAADTLSHPTMLTDPSEVTKQHGKNDRGGNVLLFLADPTCP
;
A
#
# COMPACT_ATOMS: atom_id res chain seq x y z
N MET A 1 -40.83 17.39 -6.41
CA MET A 1 -40.95 16.53 -5.20
C MET A 1 -40.41 15.12 -5.43
N ILE A 2 -40.82 14.41 -6.50
CA ILE A 2 -40.34 13.05 -6.81
C ILE A 2 -38.81 12.98 -7.06
N ILE A 3 -38.23 13.96 -7.76
CA ILE A 3 -36.78 14.03 -8.00
C ILE A 3 -35.99 14.24 -6.69
N LEU A 4 -36.55 15.00 -5.74
CA LEU A 4 -35.93 15.26 -4.44
C LEU A 4 -35.90 13.99 -3.58
N PHE A 5 -36.98 13.19 -3.60
CA PHE A 5 -37.04 11.90 -2.92
C PHE A 5 -36.14 10.83 -3.58
N ALA A 6 -35.99 10.84 -4.90
CA ALA A 6 -35.07 9.94 -5.61
C ALA A 6 -33.60 10.25 -5.31
N LEU A 7 -33.22 11.53 -5.26
CA LEU A 7 -31.87 11.97 -4.84
C LEU A 7 -31.59 11.64 -3.36
N LEU A 8 -32.58 11.81 -2.47
CA LEU A 8 -32.45 11.41 -1.07
C LEU A 8 -32.26 9.89 -0.92
N TYR A 9 -32.92 9.10 -1.76
CA TYR A 9 -32.83 7.64 -1.72
C TYR A 9 -31.45 7.11 -2.18
N VAL A 10 -30.83 7.75 -3.17
CA VAL A 10 -29.47 7.40 -3.65
C VAL A 10 -28.39 7.74 -2.62
N ILE A 11 -28.56 8.83 -1.86
CA ILE A 11 -27.61 9.24 -0.80
C ILE A 11 -27.69 8.32 0.42
N VAL A 12 -28.86 7.71 0.69
CA VAL A 12 -29.06 6.80 1.85
C VAL A 12 -28.52 5.38 1.59
N THR A 13 -28.18 5.02 0.35
CA THR A 13 -27.64 3.70 -0.02
C THR A 13 -26.14 3.68 -0.26
N THR A 14 -25.39 4.72 0.08
CA THR A 14 -23.92 4.64 0.05
C THR A 14 -23.45 3.79 1.24
N SER A 15 -23.41 2.47 1.07
CA SER A 15 -22.55 1.64 1.89
C SER A 15 -21.12 2.12 1.66
N GLU A 16 -20.33 2.32 2.71
CA GLU A 16 -18.88 2.32 2.56
C GLU A 16 -18.53 1.01 1.88
N VAL A 17 -18.21 1.08 0.59
CA VAL A 17 -17.62 -0.05 -0.10
C VAL A 17 -16.20 -0.10 0.45
N GLY A 18 -16.03 -0.79 1.58
CA GLY A 18 -14.75 -1.05 2.24
C GLY A 18 -13.88 -2.00 1.40
N ALA A 19 -13.91 -1.87 0.08
CA ALA A 19 -13.26 -2.77 -0.87
C ALA A 19 -11.75 -2.89 -0.65
N TRP A 20 -11.15 -1.93 0.06
CA TRP A 20 -9.70 -1.81 0.23
C TRP A 20 -9.29 -1.42 1.66
N GLY A 21 -10.22 -1.48 2.62
CA GLY A 21 -9.87 -1.44 4.05
C GLY A 21 -9.56 -2.86 4.55
N GLU A 22 -9.48 -3.05 5.87
CA GLU A 22 -9.20 -4.38 6.45
C GLU A 22 -10.14 -5.47 5.89
N GLU A 23 -11.44 -5.19 5.79
CA GLU A 23 -12.44 -6.13 5.25
C GLU A 23 -12.24 -6.43 3.75
N GLY A 24 -11.78 -5.44 2.99
CA GLY A 24 -11.43 -5.60 1.58
C GLY A 24 -10.27 -6.57 1.39
N HIS A 25 -9.17 -6.33 2.13
CA HIS A 25 -8.00 -7.19 2.13
C HIS A 25 -8.32 -8.62 2.59
N ARG A 26 -9.17 -8.77 3.61
CA ARG A 26 -9.64 -10.10 4.06
C ARG A 26 -10.46 -10.79 2.98
N GLY A 27 -11.42 -10.09 2.39
CA GLY A 27 -12.34 -10.65 1.40
C GLY A 27 -11.63 -11.15 0.15
N ILE A 28 -10.70 -10.35 -0.40
CA ILE A 28 -9.91 -10.73 -1.57
C ILE A 28 -9.03 -11.95 -1.24
N ALA A 29 -8.28 -11.90 -0.14
CA ALA A 29 -7.41 -13.00 0.26
C ALA A 29 -8.17 -14.30 0.57
N GLU A 30 -9.37 -14.22 1.16
CA GLU A 30 -10.23 -15.38 1.40
C GLU A 30 -10.72 -16.01 0.08
N ALA A 31 -11.16 -15.17 -0.87
CA ALA A 31 -11.52 -15.63 -2.20
C ALA A 31 -10.34 -16.32 -2.90
N VAL A 32 -9.15 -15.69 -2.88
CA VAL A 32 -7.91 -16.23 -3.47
C VAL A 32 -7.54 -17.58 -2.85
N GLN A 33 -7.69 -17.75 -1.53
CA GLN A 33 -7.33 -19.00 -0.87
C GLN A 33 -8.09 -20.21 -1.43
N GLY A 34 -9.38 -20.02 -1.76
CA GLY A 34 -10.22 -21.06 -2.37
C GLY A 34 -9.82 -21.44 -3.79
N HIS A 35 -9.06 -20.58 -4.48
CA HIS A 35 -8.59 -20.79 -5.85
C HIS A 35 -7.15 -21.31 -5.94
N LEU A 36 -6.45 -21.49 -4.82
CA LEU A 36 -5.08 -22.00 -4.82
C LEU A 36 -5.00 -23.44 -5.36
N THR A 37 -3.95 -23.71 -6.14
CA THR A 37 -3.59 -25.10 -6.45
C THR A 37 -3.15 -25.83 -5.17
N ALA A 38 -3.31 -27.17 -5.15
CA ALA A 38 -2.87 -27.98 -4.01
C ALA A 38 -1.37 -27.83 -3.71
N SER A 39 -0.53 -27.68 -4.73
CA SER A 39 0.90 -27.43 -4.56
C SER A 39 1.18 -26.07 -3.93
N THR A 40 0.47 -25.02 -4.36
CA THR A 40 0.63 -23.67 -3.81
C THR A 40 0.18 -23.63 -2.35
N ALA A 41 -0.99 -24.20 -2.04
CA ALA A 41 -1.50 -24.28 -0.68
C ALA A 41 -0.52 -25.01 0.26
N LYS A 42 0.07 -26.13 -0.19
CA LYS A 42 1.09 -26.87 0.57
C LYS A 42 2.38 -26.07 0.77
N SER A 43 2.83 -25.32 -0.23
CA SER A 43 4.01 -24.45 -0.10
C SER A 43 3.77 -23.33 0.91
N ILE A 44 2.60 -22.69 0.87
CA ILE A 44 2.21 -21.67 1.85
C ILE A 44 2.08 -22.28 3.24
N ALA A 45 1.46 -23.46 3.39
CA ALA A 45 1.33 -24.17 4.67
C ALA A 45 2.69 -24.42 5.35
N LYS A 46 3.75 -24.69 4.57
CA LYS A 46 5.11 -24.80 5.08
C LYS A 46 5.66 -23.46 5.57
N ILE A 47 5.45 -22.38 4.83
CA ILE A 47 5.91 -21.02 5.19
C ILE A 47 5.25 -20.56 6.50
N VAL A 48 3.95 -20.80 6.67
CA VAL A 48 3.18 -20.36 7.84
C VAL A 48 3.27 -21.34 9.02
N GLY A 49 3.95 -22.48 8.85
CA GLY A 49 4.15 -23.47 9.90
C GLY A 49 2.94 -24.36 10.22
N THR A 50 1.90 -24.40 9.39
CA THR A 50 0.74 -25.30 9.59
C THR A 50 0.98 -26.71 9.04
N GLY A 51 2.15 -26.96 8.47
CA GLY A 51 2.59 -28.28 8.03
C GLY A 51 2.15 -28.58 6.60
N LYS A 52 1.13 -29.43 6.44
CA LYS A 52 0.67 -29.90 5.12
C LYS A 52 -0.59 -29.21 4.59
N ASP A 53 -1.44 -28.74 5.50
CA ASP A 53 -2.76 -28.19 5.18
C ASP A 53 -2.74 -26.68 5.44
N LEU A 54 -3.48 -25.92 4.63
CA LEU A 54 -3.67 -24.49 4.78
C LEU A 54 -5.08 -24.23 5.34
N PRO A 55 -5.23 -23.92 6.63
CA PRO A 55 -6.54 -23.70 7.24
C PRO A 55 -7.32 -22.56 6.56
N PRO A 56 -8.66 -22.64 6.45
CA PRO A 56 -9.49 -21.53 5.99
C PRO A 56 -9.18 -20.21 6.71
N GLY A 57 -9.22 -19.09 6.00
CA GLY A 57 -8.93 -17.76 6.55
C GLY A 57 -7.45 -17.47 6.82
N THR A 58 -6.52 -18.38 6.45
CA THR A 58 -5.09 -18.14 6.65
C THR A 58 -4.61 -16.95 5.82
N LEU A 59 -4.92 -16.88 4.53
CA LEU A 59 -4.51 -15.75 3.69
C LEU A 59 -5.13 -14.45 4.16
N ALA A 60 -6.41 -14.45 4.55
CA ALA A 60 -7.09 -13.27 5.09
C ALA A 60 -6.44 -12.72 6.36
N ARG A 61 -5.89 -13.58 7.24
CA ARG A 61 -5.12 -13.13 8.40
C ARG A 61 -3.75 -12.57 8.01
N LEU A 62 -3.12 -13.12 6.99
CA LEU A 62 -1.81 -12.67 6.54
C LEU A 62 -1.89 -11.35 5.75
N SER A 63 -2.93 -11.16 4.94
CA SER A 63 -3.09 -9.98 4.09
C SER A 63 -3.28 -8.72 4.90
N VAL A 64 -3.87 -8.77 6.10
CA VAL A 64 -4.08 -7.57 6.94
C VAL A 64 -2.89 -7.20 7.82
N TRP A 65 -1.88 -8.08 7.94
CA TRP A 65 -0.77 -7.88 8.86
C TRP A 65 0.03 -6.60 8.60
N PRO A 66 0.39 -6.24 7.34
CA PRO A 66 1.14 -5.01 7.06
C PRO A 66 0.47 -3.74 7.61
N ASP A 67 -0.84 -3.61 7.43
CA ASP A 67 -1.58 -2.46 7.94
C ASP A 67 -1.71 -2.47 9.47
N GLN A 68 -1.92 -3.64 10.08
CA GLN A 68 -2.02 -3.78 11.53
C GLN A 68 -0.76 -3.32 12.26
N ILE A 69 0.43 -3.62 11.71
CA ILE A 69 1.70 -3.27 12.35
C ILE A 69 2.04 -1.77 12.25
N ARG A 70 1.35 -0.98 11.40
CA ARG A 70 1.53 0.48 11.33
C ARG A 70 1.23 1.19 12.65
N ALA A 71 0.40 0.59 13.50
CA ALA A 71 0.17 1.07 14.86
C ALA A 71 1.47 1.18 15.67
N LEU A 72 2.44 0.28 15.44
CA LEU A 72 3.73 0.25 16.11
C LEU A 72 4.69 1.33 15.60
N THR A 73 4.57 1.75 14.35
CA THR A 73 5.31 2.90 13.79
C THR A 73 4.94 4.19 14.53
N LYS A 74 3.64 4.37 14.83
CA LYS A 74 3.13 5.55 15.55
C LYS A 74 3.38 5.47 17.06
N ASN A 75 3.23 4.27 17.63
CA ASN A 75 3.43 4.02 19.05
C ASN A 75 4.10 2.64 19.25
N PRO A 76 5.42 2.59 19.53
CA PRO A 76 6.15 1.33 19.73
C PRO A 76 5.62 0.45 20.88
N HIS A 77 4.83 1.03 21.79
CA HIS A 77 4.21 0.34 22.91
C HIS A 77 2.76 -0.09 22.66
N ALA A 78 2.22 0.13 21.45
CA ALA A 78 0.88 -0.30 21.10
C ALA A 78 0.73 -1.83 21.19
N THR A 79 -0.51 -2.26 21.41
CA THR A 79 -0.90 -3.68 21.33
C THR A 79 -1.80 -3.85 20.11
N ILE A 80 -1.68 -4.99 19.44
CA ILE A 80 -2.48 -5.33 18.27
C ILE A 80 -3.44 -6.46 18.69
N PRO A 81 -4.77 -6.24 18.68
CA PRO A 81 -5.72 -7.28 19.05
C PRO A 81 -5.53 -8.55 18.22
N GLY A 82 -5.53 -9.70 18.90
CA GLY A 82 -5.39 -11.02 18.26
C GLY A 82 -3.95 -11.47 18.02
N PHE A 83 -2.94 -10.63 18.25
CA PHE A 83 -1.54 -11.07 18.17
C PHE A 83 -1.11 -11.78 19.44
N SER A 84 -0.47 -12.93 19.28
CA SER A 84 0.26 -13.61 20.35
C SER A 84 1.51 -12.82 20.76
N PRO A 85 2.13 -13.11 21.93
CA PRO A 85 3.39 -12.47 22.33
C PRO A 85 4.51 -12.62 21.29
N ALA A 86 4.58 -13.79 20.62
CA ALA A 86 5.57 -14.03 19.56
C ALA A 86 5.29 -13.19 18.30
N GLU A 87 4.02 -13.07 17.89
CA GLU A 87 3.64 -12.22 16.75
C GLU A 87 3.87 -10.73 17.06
N MET A 88 3.64 -10.30 18.31
CA MET A 88 3.95 -8.94 18.75
C MET A 88 5.45 -8.64 18.71
N GLU A 89 6.28 -9.59 19.15
CA GLU A 89 7.74 -9.44 19.10
C GLU A 89 8.25 -9.37 17.66
N GLU A 90 7.75 -10.27 16.79
CA GLU A 90 8.06 -10.27 15.37
C GLU A 90 7.68 -8.91 14.73
N ALA A 91 6.47 -8.43 14.98
CA ALA A 91 5.98 -7.17 14.43
C ALA A 91 6.82 -5.97 14.87
N LYS A 92 7.19 -5.90 16.15
CA LYS A 92 8.07 -4.83 16.68
C LYS A 92 9.44 -4.87 16.04
N GLN A 93 10.04 -6.05 15.94
CA GLN A 93 11.34 -6.21 15.30
C GLN A 93 11.28 -5.83 13.81
N PHE A 94 10.20 -6.21 13.12
CA PHE A 94 10.00 -5.85 11.72
C PHE A 94 9.91 -4.34 11.52
N VAL A 95 9.06 -3.65 12.31
CA VAL A 95 8.91 -2.20 12.23
C VAL A 95 10.21 -1.47 12.59
N ALA A 96 10.96 -1.96 13.58
CA ALA A 96 12.25 -1.39 13.95
C ALA A 96 13.32 -1.55 12.85
N THR A 97 13.26 -2.63 12.08
CA THR A 97 14.21 -2.91 10.98
C THR A 97 13.79 -2.27 9.65
N HIS A 98 12.50 -1.97 9.48
CA HIS A 98 11.93 -1.34 8.28
C HIS A 98 11.05 -0.15 8.69
N PRO A 99 11.64 0.94 9.22
CA PRO A 99 10.87 2.09 9.70
C PRO A 99 10.10 2.82 8.58
N ASP A 100 10.49 2.60 7.33
CA ASP A 100 9.86 3.15 6.11
C ASP A 100 8.69 2.31 5.59
N ASN A 101 8.31 1.22 6.26
CA ASN A 101 7.30 0.27 5.77
C ASN A 101 5.95 0.89 5.39
N THR A 102 5.60 2.05 5.95
CA THR A 102 4.37 2.75 5.59
C THR A 102 4.39 3.26 4.15
N ASN A 103 5.56 3.56 3.59
CA ASN A 103 5.72 4.03 2.21
C ASN A 103 5.61 2.89 1.19
N TRP A 104 5.64 1.63 1.64
CA TRP A 104 5.61 0.46 0.77
C TRP A 104 4.22 0.19 0.19
N HIS A 105 3.18 0.78 0.76
CA HIS A 105 1.78 0.54 0.40
C HIS A 105 1.34 1.24 -0.89
N PHE A 106 2.10 2.23 -1.36
CA PHE A 106 1.66 3.09 -2.46
C PHE A 106 2.82 3.59 -3.32
N VAL A 107 2.46 4.20 -4.44
CA VAL A 107 3.29 5.07 -5.25
C VAL A 107 2.48 6.31 -5.63
N ASP A 108 3.09 7.49 -5.54
CA ASP A 108 2.41 8.77 -5.72
C ASP A 108 2.57 9.29 -7.16
N LEU A 109 2.09 8.54 -8.15
CA LEU A 109 2.18 8.99 -9.53
C LEU A 109 1.18 10.14 -9.80
N PRO A 110 1.58 11.22 -10.49
CA PRO A 110 0.63 12.22 -10.97
C PRO A 110 -0.42 11.63 -11.93
N PRO A 111 -1.64 12.16 -12.00
CA PRO A 111 -2.74 11.53 -12.76
C PRO A 111 -2.50 11.47 -14.27
N GLY A 112 -1.61 12.31 -14.82
CA GLY A 112 -1.25 12.31 -16.24
C GLY A 112 -0.07 11.40 -16.60
N VAL A 113 0.45 10.60 -15.66
CA VAL A 113 1.46 9.58 -15.95
C VAL A 113 0.87 8.49 -16.85
N ALA A 114 1.55 8.18 -17.96
CA ALA A 114 1.11 7.14 -18.89
C ALA A 114 1.50 5.72 -18.44
N HIS A 115 2.58 5.58 -17.68
CA HIS A 115 3.15 4.31 -17.26
C HIS A 115 4.00 4.46 -16.00
N TYR A 116 4.14 3.37 -15.26
CA TYR A 116 5.15 3.27 -14.20
C TYR A 116 6.53 3.08 -14.85
N PRO A 117 7.61 3.76 -14.38
CA PRO A 117 8.96 3.65 -14.97
C PRO A 117 9.48 2.21 -15.11
N ASP A 118 10.22 1.94 -16.19
CA ASP A 118 10.89 0.64 -16.35
C ASP A 118 12.00 0.47 -15.31
N LEU A 119 11.82 -0.47 -14.38
CA LEU A 119 12.78 -0.74 -13.31
C LEU A 119 14.06 -1.42 -13.80
N ALA A 120 14.00 -2.19 -14.88
CA ALA A 120 15.17 -2.89 -15.41
C ALA A 120 16.06 -1.95 -16.24
N HIS A 121 15.45 -1.00 -16.94
CA HIS A 121 16.14 -0.04 -17.79
C HIS A 121 15.55 1.37 -17.62
N PRO A 122 15.78 2.02 -16.46
CA PRO A 122 15.17 3.33 -16.19
C PRO A 122 15.70 4.37 -17.18
N ASP A 123 14.79 5.05 -17.87
CA ASP A 123 15.11 6.23 -18.65
C ASP A 123 15.23 7.43 -17.70
N PRO A 124 16.43 8.05 -17.55
CA PRO A 124 16.59 9.22 -16.67
C PRO A 124 15.76 10.43 -17.10
N ALA A 125 15.25 10.45 -18.33
CA ALA A 125 14.36 11.49 -18.84
C ALA A 125 12.87 11.19 -18.63
N ASP A 126 12.51 10.02 -18.07
CA ASP A 126 11.13 9.66 -17.79
C ASP A 126 10.54 10.62 -16.74
N PRO A 127 9.47 11.37 -17.08
CA PRO A 127 8.89 12.35 -16.17
C PRO A 127 8.18 11.72 -14.96
N ALA A 128 7.91 10.40 -14.96
CA ALA A 128 7.36 9.67 -13.82
C ALA A 128 8.44 9.19 -12.83
N LEU A 129 9.69 9.04 -13.27
CA LEU A 129 10.80 8.56 -12.43
C LEU A 129 10.94 9.31 -11.09
N PRO A 130 10.80 10.65 -11.03
CA PRO A 130 10.92 11.41 -9.78
C PRO A 130 9.84 11.15 -8.73
N PHE A 131 8.81 10.37 -9.05
CA PHE A 131 7.67 10.01 -8.18
C PHE A 131 7.74 8.57 -7.67
N THR A 132 8.74 7.81 -8.10
CA THR A 132 9.02 6.45 -7.61
C THR A 132 10.12 6.49 -6.55
N ASN A 133 10.21 5.44 -5.74
CA ASN A 133 11.31 5.26 -4.81
C ASN A 133 11.69 3.79 -4.70
N THR A 134 12.83 3.47 -4.11
CA THR A 134 13.35 2.09 -4.10
C THR A 134 12.56 1.11 -3.23
N THR A 135 11.57 1.58 -2.48
CA THR A 135 10.73 0.78 -1.57
C THR A 135 9.24 1.05 -1.75
N ASP A 136 8.80 1.60 -2.88
CA ASP A 136 7.36 1.73 -3.17
C ASP A 136 6.70 0.38 -3.44
N VAL A 137 5.37 0.39 -3.59
CA VAL A 137 4.55 -0.80 -3.79
C VAL A 137 5.05 -1.74 -4.89
N VAL A 138 5.55 -1.20 -6.00
CA VAL A 138 6.04 -2.02 -7.12
C VAL A 138 7.35 -2.70 -6.72
N HIS A 139 8.30 -1.95 -6.16
CA HIS A 139 9.58 -2.50 -5.72
C HIS A 139 9.40 -3.57 -4.63
N MET A 140 8.50 -3.34 -3.68
CA MET A 140 8.28 -4.26 -2.57
C MET A 140 7.51 -5.52 -2.99
N ILE A 141 6.64 -5.44 -4.01
CA ILE A 141 6.10 -6.64 -4.69
C ILE A 141 7.23 -7.46 -5.30
N HIS A 142 8.13 -6.84 -6.07
CA HIS A 142 9.26 -7.53 -6.70
C HIS A 142 10.18 -8.18 -5.67
N GLN A 143 10.56 -7.45 -4.62
CA GLN A 143 11.41 -7.97 -3.54
C GLN A 143 10.74 -9.14 -2.82
N SER A 144 9.43 -9.05 -2.57
CA SER A 144 8.67 -10.13 -1.93
C SER A 144 8.65 -11.40 -2.80
N VAL A 145 8.46 -11.24 -4.11
CA VAL A 145 8.55 -12.36 -5.08
C VAL A 145 9.96 -12.97 -5.08
N ASP A 146 11.02 -12.16 -5.11
CA ASP A 146 12.41 -12.64 -5.10
C ASP A 146 12.72 -13.49 -3.86
N ILE A 147 12.28 -13.04 -2.68
CA ILE A 147 12.45 -13.77 -1.42
C ILE A 147 11.66 -15.08 -1.43
N LEU A 148 10.41 -15.06 -1.92
CA LEU A 148 9.56 -16.24 -1.97
C LEU A 148 10.12 -17.29 -2.94
N GLU A 149 10.58 -16.86 -4.11
CA GLU A 149 11.24 -17.72 -5.11
C GLU A 149 12.65 -18.17 -4.68
N GLY A 150 13.25 -17.54 -3.67
CA GLY A 150 14.61 -17.83 -3.24
C GLY A 150 15.68 -17.29 -4.20
N ARG A 151 15.35 -16.26 -4.99
CA ARG A 151 16.30 -15.52 -5.83
C ARG A 151 17.16 -14.57 -4.99
N THR A 152 16.70 -14.18 -3.82
CA THR A 152 17.41 -13.32 -2.87
C THR A 152 17.17 -13.80 -1.45
N ASP A 153 18.24 -13.86 -0.65
CA ASP A 153 18.15 -14.09 0.79
C ASP A 153 18.14 -12.75 1.53
N SER A 154 17.34 -12.64 2.58
CA SER A 154 17.32 -11.48 3.46
C SER A 154 17.35 -11.92 4.93
N ALA A 155 18.27 -11.33 5.70
CA ALA A 155 18.37 -11.56 7.14
C ALA A 155 17.27 -10.83 7.93
N THR A 156 16.70 -9.75 7.36
CA THR A 156 15.70 -8.91 8.03
C THR A 156 14.30 -9.11 7.47
N PHE A 157 14.14 -9.72 6.29
CA PHE A 157 12.86 -9.89 5.62
C PHE A 157 12.61 -11.37 5.27
N THR A 158 11.89 -12.06 6.15
CA THR A 158 11.68 -13.52 6.04
C THR A 158 10.65 -13.89 4.96
N LYS A 159 10.61 -15.17 4.55
CA LYS A 159 9.57 -15.66 3.61
C LYS A 159 8.13 -15.48 4.13
N LEU A 160 7.91 -15.58 5.44
CA LEU A 160 6.58 -15.34 6.01
C LEU A 160 6.18 -13.87 5.87
N GLN A 161 7.10 -12.96 6.18
CA GLN A 161 6.87 -11.52 6.02
C GLN A 161 6.71 -11.16 4.54
N ALA A 162 7.54 -11.70 3.65
CA ALA A 162 7.41 -11.50 2.21
C ALA A 162 6.07 -12.01 1.67
N LEU A 163 5.56 -13.13 2.18
CA LEU A 163 4.21 -13.60 1.85
C LEU A 163 3.13 -12.63 2.32
N ARG A 164 3.21 -12.13 3.56
CA ARG A 164 2.26 -11.14 4.11
C ARG A 164 2.24 -9.87 3.26
N TRP A 165 3.41 -9.33 2.95
CA TRP A 165 3.56 -8.15 2.10
C TRP A 165 3.11 -8.40 0.67
N LEU A 166 3.48 -9.52 0.03
CA LEU A 166 3.01 -9.80 -1.34
C LEU A 166 1.48 -9.86 -1.43
N LEU A 167 0.81 -10.52 -0.47
CA LEU A 167 -0.65 -10.57 -0.42
C LEU A 167 -1.25 -9.17 -0.31
N HIS A 168 -0.80 -8.40 0.68
CA HIS A 168 -1.31 -7.06 0.95
C HIS A 168 -1.04 -6.09 -0.21
N LEU A 169 0.20 -6.02 -0.69
CA LEU A 169 0.59 -5.09 -1.75
C LEU A 169 -0.03 -5.41 -3.10
N SER A 170 -0.26 -6.70 -3.38
CA SER A 170 -1.03 -7.09 -4.56
C SER A 170 -2.47 -6.57 -4.50
N GLU A 171 -3.03 -6.37 -3.32
CA GLU A 171 -4.36 -5.77 -3.15
C GLU A 171 -4.26 -4.24 -3.21
N ASP A 172 -3.26 -3.64 -2.56
CA ASP A 172 -3.01 -2.20 -2.59
C ASP A 172 -2.79 -1.66 -3.99
N ILE A 173 -1.98 -2.33 -4.82
CA ILE A 173 -1.70 -1.85 -6.19
C ILE A 173 -2.94 -1.84 -7.10
N HIS A 174 -3.98 -2.60 -6.75
CA HIS A 174 -5.27 -2.57 -7.45
C HIS A 174 -6.21 -1.45 -6.95
N GLN A 175 -5.86 -0.80 -5.84
CA GLN A 175 -6.55 0.37 -5.29
C GLN A 175 -6.08 1.64 -6.05
N PRO A 176 -6.93 2.34 -6.82
CA PRO A 176 -6.48 3.43 -7.69
C PRO A 176 -5.78 4.61 -7.01
N LEU A 177 -6.15 4.94 -5.77
CA LEU A 177 -5.54 5.97 -4.92
C LEU A 177 -4.27 5.51 -4.19
N HIS A 178 -3.88 4.23 -4.27
CA HIS A 178 -2.55 3.76 -3.84
C HIS A 178 -1.51 3.82 -4.98
N VAL A 179 -1.94 4.09 -6.21
CA VAL A 179 -1.04 4.21 -7.37
C VAL A 179 -1.07 5.59 -8.03
N ALA A 180 -1.84 6.52 -7.47
CA ALA A 180 -1.98 7.86 -7.98
C ALA A 180 -2.16 8.88 -6.86
N SER A 181 -1.61 10.07 -7.07
CA SER A 181 -1.70 11.21 -6.17
C SER A 181 -2.17 12.46 -6.92
N GLY A 182 -2.94 13.30 -6.24
CA GLY A 182 -3.23 14.65 -6.71
C GLY A 182 -2.08 15.58 -6.35
N TYR A 183 -1.65 16.40 -7.31
CA TYR A 183 -0.68 17.47 -7.08
C TYR A 183 -1.33 18.79 -7.42
N TYR A 184 -1.12 19.81 -6.59
CA TYR A 184 -1.80 21.10 -6.76
C TYR A 184 -0.83 22.27 -6.68
N SER A 185 -1.06 23.25 -7.55
CA SER A 185 -0.41 24.56 -7.51
C SER A 185 -1.32 25.58 -6.86
N THR A 186 -0.76 26.45 -6.03
CA THR A 186 -1.45 27.58 -5.38
C THR A 186 -0.75 28.89 -5.73
N ALA A 187 -1.52 29.95 -5.99
CA ALA A 187 -0.92 31.27 -6.22
C ALA A 187 -0.40 31.86 -4.90
N ALA A 188 0.91 32.18 -4.85
CA ALA A 188 1.55 32.97 -3.78
C ALA A 188 1.24 32.48 -2.35
N ASP A 189 1.44 31.19 -2.07
CA ASP A 189 1.24 30.56 -0.75
C ASP A 189 -0.18 30.70 -0.17
N THR A 190 -1.17 31.04 -1.00
CA THR A 190 -2.58 31.14 -0.59
C THR A 190 -3.42 29.97 -1.12
N LEU A 191 -4.26 29.38 -0.26
CA LEU A 191 -5.18 28.28 -0.62
C LEU A 191 -6.37 28.73 -1.49
N SER A 192 -6.44 30.00 -1.88
CA SER A 192 -7.45 30.50 -2.79
C SER A 192 -7.08 30.10 -4.21
N HIS A 193 -7.82 29.14 -4.77
CA HIS A 193 -7.72 28.62 -6.15
C HIS A 193 -6.62 27.57 -6.39
N PRO A 194 -6.64 26.42 -5.69
CA PRO A 194 -5.77 25.30 -6.04
C PRO A 194 -6.10 24.80 -7.44
N THR A 195 -5.07 24.64 -8.27
CA THR A 195 -5.18 24.06 -9.62
C THR A 195 -4.43 22.75 -9.64
N MET A 196 -5.09 21.67 -10.07
CA MET A 196 -4.44 20.36 -10.17
C MET A 196 -3.42 20.36 -11.31
N LEU A 197 -2.21 19.91 -11.00
CA LEU A 197 -1.14 19.66 -11.93
C LEU A 197 -1.24 18.21 -12.40
N THR A 198 -1.48 18.00 -13.70
CA THR A 198 -1.58 16.66 -14.29
C THR A 198 -0.32 16.24 -15.05
N ASP A 199 0.48 17.20 -15.54
CA ASP A 199 1.76 16.90 -16.21
C ASP A 199 2.86 16.66 -15.15
N PRO A 200 3.46 15.45 -15.08
CA PRO A 200 4.51 15.14 -14.10
C PRO A 200 5.73 16.07 -14.20
N SER A 201 6.00 16.60 -15.40
CA SER A 201 7.08 17.56 -15.65
C SER A 201 6.81 18.89 -14.94
N GLU A 202 5.55 19.34 -14.93
CA GLU A 202 5.14 20.58 -14.28
C GLU A 202 5.08 20.44 -12.76
N VAL A 203 4.63 19.28 -12.26
CA VAL A 203 4.68 18.95 -10.82
C VAL A 203 6.11 19.07 -10.29
N THR A 204 7.08 18.53 -11.02
CA THR A 204 8.51 18.58 -10.63
C THR A 204 9.05 20.02 -10.64
N LYS A 205 8.74 20.81 -11.66
CA LYS A 205 9.23 22.20 -11.80
C LYS A 205 8.69 23.15 -10.73
N GLN A 206 7.45 22.93 -10.26
CA GLN A 206 6.78 23.84 -9.33
C GLN A 206 7.00 23.49 -7.85
N HIS A 207 7.95 22.62 -7.52
CA HIS A 207 8.13 22.09 -6.16
C HIS A 207 6.85 21.47 -5.56
N GLY A 208 5.93 20.99 -6.41
CA GLY A 208 4.65 20.40 -5.98
C GLY A 208 4.78 19.11 -5.17
N LYS A 209 6.01 18.59 -5.01
CA LYS A 209 6.34 17.38 -4.23
C LYS A 209 6.04 17.49 -2.73
N ASN A 210 5.66 18.66 -2.22
CA ASN A 210 5.20 18.79 -0.83
C ASN A 210 3.82 18.12 -0.62
N ASP A 211 3.04 17.94 -1.69
CA ASP A 211 1.85 17.10 -1.65
C ASP A 211 2.29 15.63 -1.63
N ARG A 212 1.98 14.94 -0.53
CA ARG A 212 2.57 13.62 -0.22
C ARG A 212 1.74 12.43 -0.69
N GLY A 213 0.72 12.64 -1.51
CA GLY A 213 -0.10 11.57 -2.05
C GLY A 213 -0.56 10.53 -1.01
N GLY A 214 -0.96 9.34 -1.45
CA GLY A 214 -1.23 8.20 -0.55
C GLY A 214 -2.15 8.45 0.65
N ASN A 215 -3.21 9.26 0.50
CA ASN A 215 -4.15 9.71 1.55
C ASN A 215 -3.69 10.89 2.43
N VAL A 216 -2.58 11.54 2.10
CA VAL A 216 -2.05 12.69 2.84
C VAL A 216 -2.10 13.94 1.95
N LEU A 217 -3.26 14.59 1.89
CA LEU A 217 -3.38 15.95 1.36
C LEU A 217 -2.75 16.92 2.36
N LEU A 218 -1.43 17.09 2.31
CA LEU A 218 -0.70 18.07 3.12
C LEU A 218 -0.45 19.32 2.28
N PHE A 219 -1.36 20.29 2.40
CA PHE A 219 -1.10 21.66 1.98
C PHE A 219 -0.33 22.39 3.09
N LEU A 220 0.97 22.13 3.21
CA LEU A 220 1.82 22.88 4.13
C LEU A 220 2.23 24.21 3.47
N ALA A 221 1.97 25.32 4.16
CA ALA A 221 2.44 26.64 3.76
C ALA A 221 3.98 26.80 3.83
N ASP A 222 4.69 25.81 4.38
CA ASP A 222 6.14 25.79 4.52
C ASP A 222 6.73 24.47 3.98
N PRO A 223 7.56 24.50 2.91
CA PRO A 223 8.23 23.33 2.33
C PRO A 223 9.20 22.58 3.26
N THR A 224 9.53 23.16 4.42
CA THR A 224 10.53 22.59 5.35
C THR A 224 9.93 21.75 6.48
N CYS A 225 8.59 21.66 6.57
CA CYS A 225 7.93 20.88 7.60
C CYS A 225 7.82 19.40 7.13
N PRO A 226 8.33 18.43 7.93
CA PRO A 226 8.51 17.05 7.52
C PRO A 226 7.22 16.24 7.42
#